data_AF-A0A6S7I9I3-F1
#
_entry.id   AF-A0A6S7I9I3-F1
#
_cell.length_a   1.000
_cell.length_b   1.000
_cell.length_c   1.000
_cell.angle_alpha   90.00
_cell.angle_beta   90.00
_cell.angle_gamma   90.00
#
_symmetry.space_group_name_H-M   'P 1'
#
loop_
_entity.id
_entity.type
_entity.pdbx_description
1 polymer ?
#
loop_
_entity_poly.entity_id
_entity_poly.type
_entity_poly.pdbx_seq_one_letter_code
_entity_poly.pdbx_strand_id
1 'polypeptide(L)'
;MQKINLKHFIVNSTNLVQRQNVPWMSSLILVIIVSRSSITFLAGVAYPLASLATITYLGNERVRYGAYYMWTNVGTSTLIVASAMIAWRVRIKICGVDGYGYFASFLIASFFFFSSLLSLPFFKFKYETDRTLNWMEIKSVVLNGHYIYMYILTFHLGACVAFQIFWEFWYLDGLQASPLVMGAAALIRRPLLAAFIFTSCYVIERIGELNTVCISFLLFTVAFFALSFSRVYWYVLAVDTLHSAGYGLAKSALTVHFSKAGSKASSGVILGLDSMFFFLGMDCGATFFGLLFHAIGVRSTLILYAGMTAIMLAIFLCYLKFSKHINEYEKLPVDSDDDVDDSDANDDNKHINNLK
;
A
#
# COMPACT_ATOMS: atom_id res chain seq x y z
N MET A 1 31.65 -16.85 -9.50
CA MET A 1 31.28 -16.87 -8.06
C MET A 1 31.75 -15.57 -7.43
N GLN A 2 31.07 -14.44 -7.72
CA GLN A 2 31.40 -13.14 -7.15
C GLN A 2 30.58 -12.97 -5.87
N LYS A 3 31.24 -12.98 -4.70
CA LYS A 3 30.62 -12.50 -3.46
C LYS A 3 30.27 -11.03 -3.71
N ILE A 4 28.99 -10.69 -3.75
CA ILE A 4 28.54 -9.32 -3.54
C ILE A 4 28.93 -8.99 -2.10
N ASN A 5 30.16 -8.50 -1.94
CA ASN A 5 30.71 -8.21 -0.64
C ASN A 5 30.27 -6.80 -0.28
N LEU A 6 29.00 -6.67 0.15
CA LEU A 6 28.50 -5.43 0.75
C LEU A 6 29.30 -5.06 2.00
N LYS A 7 30.03 -6.00 2.63
CA LYS A 7 31.03 -5.65 3.63
C LYS A 7 32.13 -4.79 3.05
N HIS A 8 32.49 -4.83 1.78
CA HIS A 8 33.54 -3.95 1.24
C HIS A 8 33.04 -2.52 1.00
N PHE A 9 31.74 -2.32 0.71
CA PHE A 9 31.14 -0.99 0.61
C PHE A 9 30.76 -0.44 1.98
N ILE A 10 30.23 -1.28 2.89
CA ILE A 10 30.04 -0.92 4.30
C ILE A 10 31.40 -0.71 4.96
N VAL A 11 32.44 -1.51 4.69
CA VAL A 11 33.78 -1.31 5.28
C VAL A 11 34.52 -0.12 4.65
N ASN A 12 34.36 0.20 3.36
CA ASN A 12 34.95 1.44 2.82
C ASN A 12 34.15 2.69 3.20
N SER A 13 32.82 2.62 3.27
CA SER A 13 32.00 3.72 3.78
C SER A 13 32.14 3.85 5.29
N THR A 14 32.28 2.76 6.06
CA THR A 14 32.66 2.79 7.48
C THR A 14 34.13 3.09 7.67
N ASN A 15 35.05 2.88 6.74
CA ASN A 15 36.43 3.36 6.91
C ASN A 15 36.52 4.88 6.66
N LEU A 16 35.64 5.43 5.82
CA LEU A 16 35.48 6.88 5.64
C LEU A 16 34.62 7.51 6.76
N VAL A 17 33.60 6.81 7.26
CA VAL A 17 32.71 7.25 8.36
C VAL A 17 33.30 6.95 9.75
N GLN A 18 34.08 5.89 9.96
CA GLN A 18 34.83 5.65 11.21
C GLN A 18 35.95 6.67 11.40
N ARG A 19 36.41 7.35 10.34
CA ARG A 19 37.26 8.54 10.45
C ARG A 19 36.51 9.80 10.82
N GLN A 20 35.18 9.76 10.86
CA GLN A 20 34.32 10.89 11.18
C GLN A 20 33.21 10.40 12.12
N ASN A 21 33.55 10.23 13.40
CA ASN A 21 32.57 10.17 14.48
C ASN A 21 31.88 11.54 14.54
N VAL A 22 30.90 11.78 13.65
CA VAL A 22 30.16 13.04 13.60
C VAL A 22 28.91 12.88 14.47
N PRO A 23 28.85 13.53 15.64
CA PRO A 23 27.78 13.32 16.62
C PRO A 23 26.38 13.71 16.09
N TRP A 24 26.29 14.44 14.97
CA TRP A 24 25.01 14.78 14.34
C TRP A 24 24.42 13.68 13.46
N MET A 25 25.20 12.68 13.01
CA MET A 25 24.70 11.64 12.10
C MET A 25 23.67 10.73 12.77
N SER A 26 23.90 10.35 14.04
CA SER A 26 22.93 9.57 14.82
C SER A 26 21.64 10.35 15.04
N SER A 27 21.75 11.63 15.41
CA SER A 27 20.61 12.54 15.55
C SER A 27 19.83 12.71 14.24
N LEU A 28 20.52 12.80 13.10
CA LEU A 28 19.90 12.95 11.78
C LEU A 28 19.16 11.67 11.36
N ILE A 29 19.73 10.49 11.62
CA ILE A 29 19.05 9.21 11.39
C ILE A 29 17.80 9.08 12.28
N LEU A 30 17.90 9.45 13.55
CA LEU A 30 16.74 9.45 14.45
C LEU A 30 15.63 10.40 13.97
N VAL A 31 15.98 11.61 13.53
CA VAL A 31 15.02 12.55 12.95
C VAL A 31 14.36 11.99 11.68
N ILE A 32 15.12 11.33 10.81
CA ILE A 32 14.55 10.68 9.61
C ILE A 32 13.59 9.55 10.00
N ILE A 33 13.94 8.71 10.98
CA ILE A 33 13.07 7.62 11.43
C ILE A 33 11.79 8.18 12.05
N VAL A 34 11.90 9.13 12.98
CA VAL A 34 10.74 9.72 13.67
C VAL A 34 9.83 10.46 12.69
N SER A 35 10.40 11.26 11.78
CA SER A 35 9.61 11.95 10.75
C SER A 35 8.93 10.98 9.79
N ARG A 36 9.62 9.92 9.35
CA ARG A 36 9.03 8.87 8.52
C ARG A 36 7.89 8.16 9.25
N SER A 37 8.09 7.71 10.48
CA SER A 37 7.06 7.01 11.26
C SER A 37 5.84 7.92 11.50
N SER A 38 6.06 9.21 11.74
CA SER A 38 4.98 10.21 11.88
C SER A 38 4.18 10.37 10.58
N ILE A 39 4.85 10.50 9.43
CA ILE A 39 4.19 10.59 8.12
C ILE A 39 3.42 9.31 7.82
N THR A 40 4.01 8.15 8.11
CA THR A 40 3.42 6.83 7.86
C THR A 40 2.18 6.62 8.72
N PHE A 41 2.20 7.08 9.97
CA PHE A 41 1.03 7.07 10.86
C PHE A 41 -0.09 7.97 10.35
N LEU A 42 0.22 9.21 9.96
CA LEU A 42 -0.77 10.15 9.39
C LEU A 42 -1.37 9.60 8.10
N ALA A 43 -0.56 8.97 7.24
CA ALA A 43 -1.04 8.27 6.06
C ALA A 43 -1.99 7.12 6.42
N GLY A 44 -1.71 6.39 7.50
CA GLY A 44 -2.60 5.35 8.03
C GLY A 44 -3.98 5.83 8.44
N VAL A 45 -4.16 7.13 8.71
CA VAL A 45 -5.47 7.74 9.00
C VAL A 45 -6.11 8.35 7.74
N ALA A 46 -5.31 9.01 6.88
CA ALA A 46 -5.83 9.71 5.71
C ALA A 46 -6.29 8.79 4.57
N TYR A 47 -5.51 7.74 4.25
CA TYR A 47 -5.83 6.80 3.18
C TYR A 47 -7.15 6.04 3.36
N PRO A 48 -7.49 5.52 4.57
CA PRO A 48 -8.76 4.82 4.74
C PRO A 48 -9.97 5.73 4.61
N LEU A 49 -9.89 7.02 4.95
CA LEU A 49 -10.99 7.97 4.74
C LEU A 49 -11.31 8.12 3.25
N ALA A 50 -10.29 8.25 2.39
CA ALA A 50 -10.46 8.30 0.95
C ALA A 50 -10.99 6.97 0.38
N SER A 51 -10.50 5.84 0.92
CA SER A 51 -10.93 4.50 0.53
C SER A 51 -12.39 4.27 0.89
N LEU A 52 -12.80 4.68 2.10
CA LEU A 52 -14.17 4.62 2.59
C LEU A 52 -15.10 5.48 1.74
N ALA A 53 -14.72 6.71 1.43
CA ALA A 53 -15.51 7.59 0.56
C ALA A 53 -15.75 6.96 -0.81
N THR A 54 -14.71 6.34 -1.38
CA THR A 54 -14.79 5.64 -2.67
C THR A 54 -15.71 4.42 -2.61
N ILE A 55 -15.60 3.61 -1.56
CA ILE A 55 -16.43 2.41 -1.39
C ILE A 55 -17.89 2.78 -1.12
N THR A 56 -18.13 3.82 -0.32
CA THR A 56 -19.49 4.35 -0.06
C THR A 56 -20.12 4.84 -1.36
N TYR A 57 -19.33 5.50 -2.22
CA TYR A 57 -19.78 5.92 -3.55
C TYR A 57 -20.09 4.74 -4.49
N LEU A 58 -19.27 3.69 -4.47
CA LEU A 58 -19.44 2.49 -5.30
C LEU A 58 -20.65 1.64 -4.91
N GLY A 59 -21.13 1.71 -3.68
CA GLY A 59 -22.34 1.01 -3.22
C GLY A 59 -22.22 -0.51 -3.38
N ASN A 60 -22.91 -1.06 -4.38
CA ASN A 60 -22.91 -2.50 -4.70
C ASN A 60 -21.72 -2.92 -5.58
N GLU A 61 -21.10 -1.99 -6.32
CA GLU A 61 -19.97 -2.26 -7.22
C GLU A 61 -18.60 -2.14 -6.51
N ARG A 62 -18.51 -2.48 -5.22
CA ARG A 62 -17.28 -2.33 -4.40
C ARG A 62 -16.08 -3.04 -5.00
N VAL A 63 -16.29 -4.11 -5.77
CA VAL A 63 -15.24 -4.87 -6.46
C VAL A 63 -14.45 -3.99 -7.44
N ARG A 64 -15.06 -2.92 -7.97
CA ARG A 64 -14.43 -1.93 -8.85
C ARG A 64 -13.53 -0.92 -8.12
N TYR A 65 -13.35 -1.05 -6.81
CA TYR A 65 -12.47 -0.19 -6.00
C TYR A 65 -11.08 -0.01 -6.63
N GLY A 66 -10.52 -1.08 -7.21
CA GLY A 66 -9.22 -1.02 -7.90
C GLY A 66 -9.16 0.02 -9.01
N ALA A 67 -10.24 0.23 -9.78
CA ALA A 67 -10.28 1.22 -10.85
C ALA A 67 -10.18 2.68 -10.35
N TYR A 68 -10.55 2.93 -9.10
CA TYR A 68 -10.37 4.24 -8.46
C TYR A 68 -8.99 4.32 -7.81
N TYR A 69 -8.58 3.26 -7.10
CA TYR A 69 -7.30 3.21 -6.40
C TYR A 69 -6.08 3.25 -7.35
N MET A 70 -6.23 2.79 -8.61
CA MET A 70 -5.14 2.85 -9.59
C MET A 70 -4.65 4.29 -9.85
N TRP A 71 -5.55 5.28 -9.78
CA TRP A 71 -5.22 6.68 -10.06
C TRP A 71 -4.21 7.25 -9.07
N THR A 72 -4.18 6.75 -7.82
CA THR A 72 -3.14 7.09 -6.84
C THR A 72 -1.75 6.71 -7.35
N ASN A 73 -1.61 5.55 -8.02
CA ASN A 73 -0.34 5.08 -8.55
C ASN A 73 0.06 5.81 -9.84
N VAL A 74 -0.91 6.15 -10.69
CA VAL A 74 -0.68 7.01 -11.87
C VAL A 74 -0.18 8.39 -11.43
N GLY A 75 -0.85 9.03 -10.47
CA GLY A 75 -0.45 10.32 -9.92
C GLY A 75 0.95 10.28 -9.27
N THR A 76 1.23 9.23 -8.51
CA THR A 76 2.57 9.01 -7.92
C THR A 76 3.64 8.85 -8.99
N SER A 77 3.34 8.13 -10.09
CA SER A 77 4.25 8.00 -11.23
C SER A 77 4.58 9.36 -11.84
N THR A 78 3.55 10.16 -12.14
CA THR A 78 3.69 11.51 -12.70
C THR A 78 4.54 12.40 -11.80
N LEU A 79 4.33 12.36 -10.48
CA LEU A 79 5.10 13.13 -9.52
C LEU A 79 6.57 12.71 -9.47
N ILE A 80 6.86 11.40 -9.47
CA ILE A 80 8.24 10.88 -9.49
C ILE A 80 8.96 11.34 -10.75
N VAL A 81 8.31 11.29 -11.91
CA VAL A 81 8.87 11.72 -13.19
C VAL A 81 9.17 13.22 -13.20
N ALA A 82 8.20 14.03 -12.77
CA ALA A 82 8.39 15.48 -12.67
C ALA A 82 9.55 15.84 -11.74
N SER A 83 9.62 15.18 -10.58
CA SER A 83 10.67 15.38 -9.58
C SER A 83 12.04 14.99 -10.13
N ALA A 84 12.15 13.84 -10.79
CA ALA A 84 13.40 13.36 -11.39
C ALA A 84 13.90 14.27 -12.52
N MET A 85 13.01 14.71 -13.41
CA MET A 85 13.38 15.62 -14.51
C MET A 85 13.91 16.96 -13.99
N ILE A 86 13.27 17.54 -12.98
CA ILE A 86 13.70 18.83 -12.43
C ILE A 86 14.99 18.69 -11.61
N ALA A 87 15.12 17.64 -10.80
CA ALA A 87 16.37 17.36 -10.08
C ALA A 87 17.56 17.14 -11.03
N TRP A 88 17.32 16.60 -12.24
CA TRP A 88 18.35 16.45 -13.28
C TRP A 88 18.76 17.79 -13.91
N ARG A 89 17.80 18.70 -14.14
CA ARG A 89 18.02 20.01 -14.76
C ARG A 89 18.69 21.00 -13.81
N VAL A 90 18.37 20.93 -12.51
CA VAL A 90 18.95 21.82 -11.50
C VAL A 90 20.20 21.16 -10.91
N ARG A 91 21.37 21.60 -11.34
CA ARG A 91 22.66 21.19 -10.76
C ARG A 91 23.05 22.20 -9.68
N ILE A 92 23.40 21.72 -8.49
CA ILE A 92 23.82 22.57 -7.37
C ILE A 92 25.22 22.15 -6.97
N LYS A 93 26.12 23.11 -6.82
CA LYS A 93 27.47 22.86 -6.34
C LYS A 93 27.50 23.05 -4.82
N ILE A 94 27.62 21.96 -4.07
CA ILE A 94 27.73 22.00 -2.60
C ILE A 94 29.18 21.67 -2.25
N CYS A 95 29.88 22.61 -1.59
CA CYS A 95 31.28 22.43 -1.19
C CYS A 95 32.22 22.01 -2.35
N GLY A 96 31.98 22.52 -3.56
CA GLY A 96 32.79 22.22 -4.74
C GLY A 96 32.45 20.91 -5.47
N VAL A 97 31.55 20.09 -4.93
CA VAL A 97 31.05 18.86 -5.55
C VAL A 97 29.73 19.13 -6.27
N ASP A 98 29.63 18.70 -7.53
CA ASP A 98 28.38 18.80 -8.29
C ASP A 98 27.36 17.81 -7.75
N GLY A 99 26.28 18.33 -7.16
CA GLY A 99 25.13 17.60 -6.66
C GLY A 99 23.88 17.85 -7.49
N TYR A 100 22.88 16.99 -7.29
CA TYR A 100 21.55 17.15 -7.88
C TYR A 100 20.68 18.05 -7.00
N GLY A 101 19.84 18.88 -7.63
CA GLY A 101 18.92 19.79 -6.96
C GLY A 101 17.69 19.10 -6.37
N TYR A 102 17.86 18.09 -5.50
CA TYR A 102 16.76 17.36 -4.88
C TYR A 102 15.81 18.26 -4.07
N PHE A 103 16.27 19.41 -3.58
CA PHE A 103 15.42 20.39 -2.90
C PHE A 103 14.22 20.84 -3.76
N ALA A 104 14.42 20.99 -5.07
CA ALA A 104 13.36 21.36 -6.00
C ALA A 104 12.23 20.31 -6.08
N SER A 105 12.51 19.05 -5.72
CA SER A 105 11.48 18.00 -5.65
C SER A 105 10.45 18.29 -4.56
N PHE A 106 10.84 18.93 -3.45
CA PHE A 106 9.89 19.32 -2.39
C PHE A 106 8.95 20.44 -2.84
N LEU A 107 9.43 21.37 -3.68
CA LEU A 107 8.59 22.43 -4.24
C LEU A 107 7.52 21.87 -5.18
N ILE A 108 7.88 20.90 -6.02
CA ILE A 108 6.95 20.21 -6.92
C ILE A 108 5.91 19.43 -6.11
N ALA A 109 6.35 18.67 -5.11
CA ALA A 109 5.46 17.92 -4.23
C ALA A 109 4.46 18.86 -3.52
N SER A 110 4.93 20.01 -3.05
CA SER A 110 4.09 21.06 -2.45
C SER A 110 3.06 21.58 -3.46
N PHE A 111 3.48 21.92 -4.68
CA PHE A 111 2.58 22.37 -5.75
C PHE A 111 1.46 21.37 -6.05
N PHE A 112 1.79 20.08 -6.23
CA PHE A 112 0.78 19.05 -6.48
C PHE A 112 -0.13 18.83 -5.28
N PHE A 113 0.38 18.98 -4.05
CA PHE A 113 -0.45 18.91 -2.84
C PHE A 113 -1.50 20.03 -2.81
N PHE A 114 -1.08 21.29 -3.02
CA PHE A 114 -2.01 22.42 -3.11
C PHE A 114 -2.97 22.30 -4.29
N SER A 115 -2.51 21.80 -5.43
CA SER A 115 -3.38 21.53 -6.58
C SER A 115 -4.44 20.48 -6.25
N SER A 116 -4.15 19.50 -5.38
CA SER A 116 -5.14 18.51 -5.00
C SER A 116 -6.28 19.12 -4.16
N LEU A 117 -6.01 20.19 -3.39
CA LEU A 117 -7.05 20.91 -2.63
C LEU A 117 -8.07 21.61 -3.53
N LEU A 118 -7.70 21.97 -4.76
CA LEU A 118 -8.64 22.55 -5.74
C LEU A 118 -9.77 21.57 -6.12
N SER A 119 -9.58 20.26 -5.91
CA SER A 119 -10.62 19.27 -6.15
C SER A 119 -11.68 19.20 -5.03
N LEU A 120 -11.39 19.73 -3.84
CA LEU A 120 -12.27 19.64 -2.67
C LEU A 120 -13.69 20.17 -2.90
N PRO A 121 -13.90 21.33 -3.54
CA PRO A 121 -15.25 21.85 -3.79
C PRO A 121 -16.10 20.97 -4.70
N PHE A 122 -15.48 20.09 -5.48
CA PHE A 122 -16.17 19.23 -6.45
C PHE A 122 -16.57 17.88 -5.86
N PHE A 123 -16.10 17.52 -4.66
CA PHE A 123 -16.53 16.29 -4.00
C PHE A 123 -17.92 16.44 -3.41
N LYS A 124 -18.87 15.68 -3.94
CA LYS A 124 -20.17 15.45 -3.32
C LYS A 124 -20.07 14.19 -2.47
N PHE A 125 -20.04 14.37 -1.16
CA PHE A 125 -20.09 13.25 -0.23
C PHE A 125 -21.55 12.88 0.03
N LYS A 126 -21.89 11.60 -0.16
CA LYS A 126 -23.14 11.04 0.32
C LYS A 126 -22.97 10.82 1.82
N TYR A 127 -23.59 11.66 2.63
CA TYR A 127 -23.66 11.49 4.08
C TYR A 127 -24.95 10.74 4.40
N GLU A 128 -24.87 9.57 5.03
CA GLU A 128 -26.07 9.00 5.68
C GLU A 128 -26.38 9.86 6.92
N THR A 129 -27.61 10.34 7.00
CA THR A 129 -28.10 11.28 8.01
C THR A 129 -28.15 10.67 9.42
N ASP A 130 -28.27 9.35 9.54
CA ASP A 130 -28.37 8.61 10.82
C ASP A 130 -27.31 7.50 10.95
N ARG A 131 -26.02 7.87 10.99
CA ARG A 131 -24.94 6.90 11.33
C ARG A 131 -24.77 6.77 12.84
N THR A 132 -25.50 5.85 13.46
CA THR A 132 -25.14 5.40 14.82
C THR A 132 -24.04 4.35 14.72
N LEU A 133 -22.86 4.66 15.27
CA LEU A 133 -21.77 3.69 15.33
C LEU A 133 -22.13 2.61 16.36
N ASN A 134 -22.37 1.39 15.87
CA ASN A 134 -22.57 0.25 16.75
C ASN A 134 -21.22 -0.32 17.20
N TRP A 135 -20.70 0.19 18.31
CA TRP A 135 -19.43 -0.27 18.89
C TRP A 135 -19.42 -1.77 19.22
N MET A 136 -20.59 -2.37 19.49
CA MET A 136 -20.69 -3.80 19.76
C MET A 136 -20.47 -4.63 18.49
N GLU A 137 -21.01 -4.16 17.36
CA GLU A 137 -20.75 -4.75 16.04
C GLU A 137 -19.26 -4.66 15.69
N ILE A 138 -18.67 -3.45 15.78
CA ILE A 138 -17.25 -3.24 15.48
C ILE A 138 -16.39 -4.16 16.35
N LYS A 139 -16.67 -4.23 17.66
CA LYS A 139 -15.94 -5.11 18.57
C LYS A 139 -16.11 -6.58 18.21
N SER A 140 -17.30 -7.01 17.82
CA SER A 140 -17.58 -8.38 17.39
C SER A 140 -16.76 -8.74 16.14
N VAL A 141 -16.71 -7.85 15.16
CA VAL A 141 -15.95 -8.02 13.91
C VAL A 141 -14.46 -8.03 14.18
N VAL A 142 -13.94 -7.01 14.88
CA VAL A 142 -12.50 -6.86 15.15
C VAL A 142 -11.95 -8.00 16.03
N LEU A 143 -12.74 -8.52 16.96
CA LEU A 143 -12.34 -9.64 17.82
C LEU A 143 -12.65 -11.02 17.20
N ASN A 144 -13.23 -11.07 16.01
CA ASN A 144 -13.44 -12.33 15.31
C ASN A 144 -12.09 -12.89 14.85
N GLY A 145 -11.84 -14.18 15.12
CA GLY A 145 -10.59 -14.84 14.75
C GLY A 145 -10.26 -14.75 13.25
N HIS A 146 -11.28 -14.72 12.38
CA HIS A 146 -11.11 -14.52 10.94
C HIS A 146 -10.48 -13.16 10.62
N TYR A 147 -11.07 -12.07 11.10
CA TYR A 147 -10.59 -10.72 10.82
C TYR A 147 -9.27 -10.41 11.52
N ILE A 148 -9.03 -10.95 12.72
CA ILE A 148 -7.70 -10.90 13.36
C ILE A 148 -6.64 -11.48 12.43
N TYR A 149 -6.91 -12.64 11.82
CA TYR A 149 -5.99 -13.24 10.87
C TYR A 149 -5.81 -12.39 9.61
N MET A 150 -6.89 -11.80 9.08
CA MET A 150 -6.79 -10.88 7.93
C MET A 150 -5.95 -9.64 8.26
N TYR A 151 -6.06 -9.07 9.46
CA TYR A 151 -5.21 -7.94 9.88
C TYR A 151 -3.73 -8.35 9.96
N ILE A 152 -3.42 -9.58 10.40
CA ILE A 152 -2.05 -10.12 10.39
C ILE A 152 -1.54 -10.24 8.94
N LEU A 153 -2.36 -10.71 8.01
CA LEU A 153 -2.00 -10.76 6.59
C LEU A 153 -1.75 -9.36 6.03
N THR A 154 -2.61 -8.39 6.35
CA THR A 154 -2.43 -6.98 5.95
C THR A 154 -1.12 -6.40 6.51
N PHE A 155 -0.80 -6.68 7.78
CA PHE A 155 0.46 -6.26 8.40
C PHE A 155 1.66 -6.89 7.66
N HIS A 156 1.62 -8.19 7.37
CA HIS A 156 2.68 -8.88 6.64
C HIS A 156 2.82 -8.36 5.20
N LEU A 157 1.72 -8.04 4.53
CA LEU A 157 1.70 -7.38 3.22
C LEU A 157 2.44 -6.04 3.28
N GLY A 158 2.13 -5.21 4.29
CA GLY A 158 2.85 -3.97 4.55
C GLY A 158 4.36 -4.19 4.71
N ALA A 159 4.73 -5.18 5.51
CA ALA A 159 6.14 -5.53 5.74
C ALA A 159 6.85 -5.98 4.45
N CYS A 160 6.17 -6.69 3.55
CA CYS A 160 6.71 -7.06 2.24
C CYS A 160 6.91 -5.84 1.33
N VAL A 161 5.91 -4.96 1.25
CA VAL A 161 5.95 -3.73 0.44
C VAL A 161 7.05 -2.77 0.91
N ALA A 162 7.43 -2.83 2.18
CA ALA A 162 8.51 -2.01 2.74
C ALA A 162 9.84 -2.17 1.99
N PHE A 163 10.14 -3.37 1.45
CA PHE A 163 11.31 -3.57 0.60
C PHE A 163 11.26 -2.66 -0.62
N GLN A 164 10.14 -2.69 -1.35
CA GLN A 164 9.95 -1.95 -2.59
C GLN A 164 9.96 -0.43 -2.38
N ILE A 165 9.42 0.04 -1.26
CA ILE A 165 9.34 1.49 -0.98
C ILE A 165 10.64 2.05 -0.43
N PHE A 166 11.30 1.34 0.48
CA PHE A 166 12.42 1.91 1.25
C PHE A 166 13.78 1.34 0.90
N TRP A 167 13.87 0.11 0.41
CA TRP A 167 15.14 -0.61 0.27
C TRP A 167 15.51 -0.96 -1.15
N GLU A 168 14.56 -1.02 -2.09
CA GLU A 168 14.80 -1.36 -3.48
C GLU A 168 15.84 -0.45 -4.13
N PHE A 169 15.75 0.86 -3.89
CA PHE A 169 16.73 1.81 -4.42
C PHE A 169 18.13 1.57 -3.89
N TRP A 170 18.28 1.31 -2.59
CA TRP A 170 19.57 0.96 -1.99
C TRP A 170 20.09 -0.38 -2.50
N TYR A 171 19.18 -1.32 -2.78
CA TYR A 171 19.51 -2.60 -3.35
C TYR A 171 20.04 -2.48 -4.79
N LEU A 172 19.38 -1.66 -5.62
CA LEU A 172 19.80 -1.34 -6.98
C LEU A 172 21.14 -0.60 -7.00
N ASP A 173 21.34 0.35 -6.09
CA ASP A 173 22.63 1.04 -5.91
C ASP A 173 23.75 0.05 -5.55
N GLY A 174 23.46 -0.92 -4.67
CA GLY A 174 24.37 -2.03 -4.36
C GLY A 174 24.73 -2.93 -5.56
N LEU A 175 23.92 -2.92 -6.62
CA LEU A 175 24.18 -3.58 -7.91
C LEU A 175 24.82 -2.63 -8.95
N GLN A 176 25.30 -1.47 -8.51
CA GLN A 176 25.90 -0.42 -9.34
C GLN A 176 24.92 0.17 -10.38
N ALA A 177 23.62 0.18 -10.09
CA ALA A 177 22.64 0.84 -10.94
C ALA A 177 22.86 2.37 -10.92
N SER A 178 22.82 3.00 -12.10
CA SER A 178 22.87 4.46 -12.15
C SER A 178 21.55 5.07 -11.67
N PRO A 179 21.55 6.33 -11.18
CA PRO A 179 20.32 7.02 -10.79
C PRO A 179 19.26 7.08 -11.91
N LEU A 180 19.69 7.09 -13.17
CA LEU A 180 18.78 7.04 -14.33
C LEU A 180 18.05 5.70 -14.43
N VAL A 181 18.76 4.59 -14.18
CA VAL A 181 18.16 3.24 -14.17
C VAL A 181 17.18 3.10 -13.02
N MET A 182 17.51 3.62 -11.84
CA MET A 182 16.61 3.65 -10.68
C MET A 182 15.36 4.51 -10.94
N GLY A 183 15.53 5.66 -11.59
CA GLY A 183 14.40 6.49 -12.02
C GLY A 183 13.50 5.80 -13.04
N ALA A 184 14.09 5.14 -14.06
CA ALA A 184 13.38 4.37 -15.08
C ALA A 184 12.62 3.17 -14.48
N ALA A 185 13.22 2.50 -13.49
CA ALA A 185 12.58 1.43 -12.72
C ALA A 185 11.28 1.91 -12.08
N ALA A 186 11.35 3.01 -11.33
CA ALA A 186 10.19 3.59 -10.66
C ALA A 186 9.09 4.01 -11.66
N LEU A 187 9.52 4.51 -12.83
CA LEU A 187 8.69 4.93 -13.95
C LEU A 187 7.87 3.80 -14.58
N ILE A 188 8.47 2.62 -14.70
CA ILE A 188 7.82 1.42 -15.27
C ILE A 188 6.92 0.78 -14.20
N ARG A 189 7.42 0.73 -12.97
CA ARG A 189 6.78 0.05 -11.84
C ARG A 189 5.44 0.64 -11.45
N ARG A 190 5.34 1.97 -11.33
CA ARG A 190 4.10 2.63 -10.84
C ARG A 190 2.91 2.47 -11.80
N PRO A 191 3.05 2.65 -13.12
CA PRO A 191 1.99 2.34 -14.08
C PRO A 191 1.63 0.85 -14.13
N LEU A 192 2.62 -0.06 -14.05
CA LEU A 192 2.34 -1.50 -13.99
C LEU A 192 1.54 -1.88 -12.75
N LEU A 193 1.90 -1.34 -11.58
CA LEU A 193 1.12 -1.50 -10.37
C LEU A 193 -0.31 -0.98 -10.53
N ALA A 194 -0.48 0.19 -11.15
CA ALA A 194 -1.80 0.75 -11.47
C ALA A 194 -2.62 -0.22 -12.35
N ALA A 195 -2.00 -0.83 -13.37
CA ALA A 195 -2.64 -1.82 -14.23
C ALA A 195 -3.05 -3.07 -13.45
N PHE A 196 -2.20 -3.60 -12.57
CA PHE A 196 -2.55 -4.77 -11.74
C PHE A 196 -3.71 -4.48 -10.79
N ILE A 197 -3.70 -3.30 -10.15
CA ILE A 197 -4.80 -2.83 -9.31
C ILE A 197 -6.10 -2.69 -10.12
N PHE A 198 -6.04 -2.18 -11.36
CA PHE A 198 -7.21 -2.11 -12.22
C PHE A 198 -7.76 -3.52 -12.54
N THR A 199 -6.86 -4.43 -12.92
CA THR A 199 -7.24 -5.81 -13.28
C THR A 199 -7.72 -6.65 -12.09
N SER A 200 -7.44 -6.23 -10.85
CA SER A 200 -7.81 -7.00 -9.66
C SER A 200 -9.32 -7.23 -9.55
N CYS A 201 -10.14 -6.30 -10.04
CA CYS A 201 -11.61 -6.44 -10.06
C CYS A 201 -12.02 -7.75 -10.77
N TYR A 202 -11.51 -7.98 -11.98
CA TYR A 202 -11.81 -9.18 -12.76
C TYR A 202 -11.28 -10.46 -12.11
N VAL A 203 -10.14 -10.38 -11.41
CA VAL A 203 -9.60 -11.53 -10.68
C VAL A 203 -10.48 -11.86 -9.49
N ILE A 204 -10.83 -10.87 -8.67
CA ILE A 204 -11.69 -11.03 -7.49
C ILE A 204 -13.05 -11.60 -7.89
N GLU A 205 -13.67 -11.11 -8.97
CA GLU A 205 -14.96 -11.63 -9.47
C GLU A 205 -14.90 -13.11 -9.87
N ARG A 206 -13.76 -13.58 -10.40
CA ARG A 206 -13.65 -14.95 -10.91
C ARG A 206 -13.29 -15.98 -9.86
N ILE A 207 -12.45 -15.63 -8.90
CA ILE A 207 -11.90 -16.59 -7.93
C ILE A 207 -12.18 -16.24 -6.47
N GLY A 208 -12.77 -15.09 -6.18
CA GLY A 208 -13.05 -14.62 -4.83
C GLY A 208 -11.90 -13.83 -4.20
N GLU A 209 -12.21 -13.12 -3.11
CA GLU A 209 -11.28 -12.20 -2.44
C GLU A 209 -10.11 -12.96 -1.79
N LEU A 210 -10.43 -14.00 -1.02
CA LEU A 210 -9.43 -14.73 -0.24
C LEU A 210 -8.46 -15.51 -1.11
N ASN A 211 -8.94 -16.11 -2.20
CA ASN A 211 -8.07 -16.80 -3.16
C ASN A 211 -7.17 -15.80 -3.92
N THR A 212 -7.65 -14.59 -4.19
CA THR A 212 -6.83 -13.51 -4.77
C THR A 212 -5.68 -13.13 -3.83
N VAL A 213 -5.93 -13.09 -2.52
CA VAL A 213 -4.89 -12.89 -1.50
C VAL A 213 -3.87 -14.04 -1.50
N CYS A 214 -4.30 -15.31 -1.65
CA CYS A 214 -3.37 -16.44 -1.78
C CYS A 214 -2.45 -16.32 -2.99
N ILE A 215 -2.98 -15.97 -4.17
CA ILE A 215 -2.17 -15.74 -5.38
C ILE A 215 -1.15 -14.64 -5.13
N SER A 216 -1.57 -13.58 -4.45
CA SER A 216 -0.70 -12.45 -4.13
C SER A 216 0.48 -12.84 -3.25
N PHE A 217 0.25 -13.62 -2.18
CA PHE A 217 1.33 -14.11 -1.34
C PHE A 217 2.23 -15.11 -2.05
N LEU A 218 1.71 -15.92 -2.97
CA LEU A 218 2.53 -16.78 -3.82
C LEU A 218 3.47 -15.94 -4.71
N LEU A 219 2.96 -14.88 -5.33
CA LEU A 219 3.76 -13.94 -6.12
C LEU A 219 4.86 -13.30 -5.27
N PHE A 220 4.56 -12.86 -4.04
CA PHE A 220 5.57 -12.34 -3.11
C PHE A 220 6.63 -13.39 -2.74
N THR A 221 6.24 -14.63 -2.44
CA THR A 221 7.18 -15.71 -2.14
C THR A 221 8.14 -15.94 -3.31
N VAL A 222 7.60 -16.07 -4.53
CA VAL A 222 8.41 -16.27 -5.74
C VAL A 222 9.30 -15.05 -5.98
N ALA A 223 8.79 -13.84 -5.80
CA ALA A 223 9.56 -12.61 -6.03
C ALA A 223 10.73 -12.46 -5.04
N PHE A 224 10.51 -12.61 -3.74
CA PHE A 224 11.61 -12.57 -2.76
C PHE A 224 12.64 -13.67 -2.98
N PHE A 225 12.19 -14.89 -3.30
CA PHE A 225 13.09 -15.99 -3.62
C PHE A 225 13.91 -15.69 -4.88
N ALA A 226 13.26 -15.19 -5.94
CA ALA A 226 13.91 -14.81 -7.19
C ALA A 226 14.92 -13.67 -6.97
N LEU A 227 14.56 -12.62 -6.22
CA LEU A 227 15.45 -11.51 -5.88
C LEU A 227 16.72 -11.98 -5.16
N SER A 228 16.65 -13.05 -4.37
CA SER A 228 17.82 -13.60 -3.68
C SER A 228 18.93 -14.09 -4.61
N PHE A 229 18.61 -14.37 -5.87
CA PHE A 229 19.58 -14.77 -6.91
C PHE A 229 19.99 -13.63 -7.83
N SER A 230 19.45 -12.42 -7.62
CA SER A 230 19.74 -11.30 -8.51
C SER A 230 21.22 -10.91 -8.46
N ARG A 231 21.80 -10.67 -9.63
CA ARG A 231 23.19 -10.21 -9.81
C ARG A 231 23.29 -9.00 -10.74
N VAL A 232 22.19 -8.65 -11.40
CA VAL A 232 22.09 -7.57 -12.37
C VAL A 232 20.80 -6.82 -12.12
N TYR A 233 20.82 -5.50 -12.27
CA TYR A 233 19.68 -4.64 -11.97
C TYR A 233 18.48 -4.88 -12.90
N TRP A 234 18.69 -5.29 -14.16
CA TRP A 234 17.58 -5.64 -15.08
C TRP A 234 16.72 -6.80 -14.58
N TYR A 235 17.35 -7.78 -13.93
CA TYR A 235 16.63 -8.91 -13.34
C TYR A 235 15.77 -8.46 -12.15
N VAL A 236 16.24 -7.50 -11.37
CA VAL A 236 15.46 -6.90 -10.27
C VAL A 236 14.19 -6.26 -10.80
N LEU A 237 14.27 -5.53 -11.92
CA LEU A 237 13.09 -4.90 -12.55
C LEU A 237 12.06 -5.91 -13.01
N ALA A 238 12.51 -7.02 -13.61
CA ALA A 238 11.59 -8.07 -14.02
C ALA A 238 10.88 -8.68 -12.80
N VAL A 239 11.61 -8.96 -11.72
CA VAL A 239 11.02 -9.53 -10.51
C VAL A 239 10.12 -8.53 -9.77
N ASP A 240 10.44 -7.24 -9.81
CA ASP A 240 9.62 -6.19 -9.19
C ASP A 240 8.21 -6.09 -9.82
N THR A 241 8.03 -6.53 -11.06
CA THR A 241 6.68 -6.67 -11.63
C THR A 241 5.83 -7.70 -10.88
N LEU A 242 6.42 -8.79 -10.38
CA LEU A 242 5.71 -9.79 -9.56
C LEU A 242 5.35 -9.23 -8.19
N HIS A 243 6.23 -8.44 -7.56
CA HIS A 243 5.91 -7.71 -6.33
C HIS A 243 4.77 -6.72 -6.55
N SER A 244 4.80 -5.98 -7.66
CA SER A 244 3.74 -5.02 -8.01
C SER A 244 2.40 -5.72 -8.25
N ALA A 245 2.41 -6.88 -8.93
CA ALA A 245 1.23 -7.70 -9.11
C ALA A 245 0.68 -8.23 -7.78
N GLY A 246 1.55 -8.80 -6.94
CA GLY A 246 1.17 -9.30 -5.62
C GLY A 246 0.58 -8.19 -4.73
N TYR A 247 1.20 -7.01 -4.71
CA TYR A 247 0.68 -5.89 -3.94
C TYR A 247 -0.68 -5.41 -4.43
N GLY A 248 -0.82 -5.20 -5.74
CA GLY A 248 -2.05 -4.68 -6.34
C GLY A 248 -3.25 -5.61 -6.12
N LEU A 249 -3.05 -6.91 -6.29
CA LEU A 249 -4.08 -7.93 -6.06
C LEU A 249 -4.46 -8.03 -4.58
N ALA A 250 -3.48 -8.14 -3.66
CA ALA A 250 -3.75 -8.27 -2.23
C ALA A 250 -4.43 -7.03 -1.65
N LYS A 251 -3.96 -5.83 -2.00
CA LYS A 251 -4.52 -4.60 -1.42
C LYS A 251 -5.98 -4.43 -1.83
N SER A 252 -6.29 -4.62 -3.12
CA SER A 252 -7.68 -4.55 -3.60
C SER A 252 -8.55 -5.62 -2.94
N ALA A 253 -8.09 -6.88 -2.90
CA ALA A 253 -8.87 -7.97 -2.33
C ALA A 253 -9.15 -7.78 -0.82
N LEU A 254 -8.14 -7.42 -0.03
CA LEU A 254 -8.30 -7.16 1.40
C LEU A 254 -9.21 -5.96 1.66
N THR A 255 -9.09 -4.89 0.87
CA THR A 255 -9.95 -3.71 1.02
C THR A 255 -11.42 -4.03 0.69
N VAL A 256 -11.69 -4.78 -0.37
CA VAL A 256 -13.06 -5.24 -0.67
C VAL A 256 -13.58 -6.14 0.45
N HIS A 257 -12.75 -7.06 0.94
CA HIS A 257 -13.10 -7.97 2.03
C HIS A 257 -13.47 -7.25 3.33
N PHE A 258 -12.61 -6.36 3.81
CA PHE A 258 -12.87 -5.57 5.01
C PHE A 258 -14.05 -4.62 4.86
N SER A 259 -14.36 -4.18 3.63
CA SER A 259 -15.54 -3.35 3.39
C SER A 259 -16.87 -4.07 3.61
N LYS A 260 -16.88 -5.40 3.52
CA LYS A 260 -18.06 -6.26 3.74
C LYS A 260 -18.24 -6.67 5.21
N ALA A 261 -17.23 -6.42 6.04
CA ALA A 261 -17.14 -7.02 7.37
C ALA A 261 -18.15 -6.50 8.41
N GLY A 262 -18.82 -5.38 8.13
CA GLY A 262 -19.87 -4.82 8.98
C GLY A 262 -20.78 -3.88 8.20
N SER A 263 -21.73 -3.27 8.90
CA SER A 263 -22.68 -2.29 8.38
C SER A 263 -22.00 -1.14 7.63
N LYS A 264 -22.76 -0.45 6.76
CA LYS A 264 -22.26 0.75 6.05
C LYS A 264 -21.59 1.75 7.01
N ALA A 265 -22.13 1.92 8.22
CA ALA A 265 -21.59 2.80 9.26
C ALA A 265 -20.27 2.29 9.90
N SER A 266 -20.17 0.99 10.19
CA SER A 266 -19.00 0.38 10.87
C SER A 266 -17.82 0.11 9.92
N SER A 267 -18.08 -0.03 8.61
CA SER A 267 -17.08 -0.33 7.58
C SER A 267 -15.90 0.64 7.56
N GLY A 268 -16.15 1.93 7.87
CA GLY A 268 -15.12 2.96 7.92
C GLY A 268 -14.07 2.72 9.00
N VAL A 269 -14.49 2.27 10.19
CA VAL A 269 -13.57 1.97 11.29
C VAL A 269 -12.75 0.73 10.96
N ILE A 270 -13.38 -0.30 10.38
CA ILE A 270 -12.72 -1.55 10.00
C ILE A 270 -11.67 -1.32 8.90
N LEU A 271 -12.00 -0.56 7.86
CA LEU A 271 -11.05 -0.15 6.80
C LEU A 271 -9.94 0.76 7.33
N GLY A 272 -10.27 1.59 8.33
CA GLY A 272 -9.31 2.37 9.10
C GLY A 272 -8.26 1.48 9.75
N LEU A 273 -8.71 0.45 10.48
CA LEU A 273 -7.84 -0.53 11.12
C LEU A 273 -7.00 -1.30 10.09
N ASP A 274 -7.58 -1.75 8.96
CA ASP A 274 -6.83 -2.40 7.87
C ASP A 274 -5.66 -1.52 7.43
N SER A 275 -5.93 -0.24 7.14
CA SER A 275 -4.89 0.69 6.70
C SER A 275 -3.85 0.91 7.79
N MET A 276 -4.24 1.06 9.06
CA MET A 276 -3.28 1.20 10.17
C MET A 276 -2.36 -0.02 10.28
N PHE A 277 -2.90 -1.24 10.23
CA PHE A 277 -2.08 -2.47 10.27
C PHE A 277 -1.14 -2.56 9.06
N PHE A 278 -1.59 -2.16 7.87
CA PHE A 278 -0.75 -2.13 6.67
C PHE A 278 0.44 -1.18 6.83
N PHE A 279 0.19 0.06 7.24
CA PHE A 279 1.24 1.07 7.39
C PHE A 279 2.18 0.77 8.56
N LEU A 280 1.66 0.21 9.66
CA LEU A 280 2.48 -0.28 10.76
C LEU A 280 3.40 -1.41 10.29
N GLY A 281 2.84 -2.38 9.55
CA GLY A 281 3.60 -3.44 8.91
C GLY A 281 4.70 -2.91 8.01
N MET A 282 4.41 -1.86 7.23
CA MET A 282 5.37 -1.22 6.35
C MET A 282 6.54 -0.57 7.11
N ASP A 283 6.27 0.18 8.18
CA ASP A 283 7.32 0.82 8.99
C ASP A 283 8.16 -0.21 9.77
N CYS A 284 7.50 -1.23 10.34
CA CYS A 284 8.17 -2.37 10.97
C CYS A 284 9.05 -3.11 9.95
N GLY A 285 8.51 -3.46 8.78
CA GLY A 285 9.24 -4.13 7.72
C GLY A 285 10.46 -3.33 7.26
N ALA A 286 10.31 -2.01 7.09
CA ALA A 286 11.43 -1.14 6.70
C ALA A 286 12.57 -1.20 7.74
N THR A 287 12.23 -1.26 9.02
CA THR A 287 13.20 -1.36 10.11
C THR A 287 13.86 -2.74 10.16
N PHE A 288 13.06 -3.81 10.06
CA PHE A 288 13.58 -5.18 10.05
C PHE A 288 14.47 -5.49 8.86
N PHE A 289 14.13 -5.02 7.65
CA PHE A 289 15.00 -5.15 6.49
C PHE A 289 16.38 -4.53 6.75
N GLY A 290 16.43 -3.32 7.32
CA GLY A 290 17.70 -2.66 7.65
C GLY A 290 18.55 -3.44 8.66
N LEU A 291 17.93 -3.89 9.76
CA LEU A 291 18.61 -4.69 10.79
C LEU A 291 19.12 -6.02 10.22
N LEU A 292 18.29 -6.73 9.46
CA LEU A 292 18.63 -8.04 8.90
C LEU A 292 19.68 -7.93 7.78
N PHE A 293 19.59 -6.91 6.92
CA PHE A 293 20.63 -6.64 5.91
C PHE A 293 21.99 -6.42 6.55
N HIS A 294 22.05 -5.73 7.69
CA HIS A 294 23.28 -5.55 8.44
C HIS A 294 23.75 -6.86 9.12
N ALA A 295 22.83 -7.58 9.78
CA ALA A 295 23.18 -8.74 10.60
C ALA A 295 23.55 -10.00 9.80
N ILE A 296 22.72 -10.38 8.81
CA ILE A 296 22.83 -11.65 8.08
C ILE A 296 23.07 -11.48 6.56
N GLY A 297 23.09 -10.23 6.09
CA GLY A 297 23.31 -9.89 4.70
C GLY A 297 22.06 -9.97 3.83
N VAL A 298 22.08 -9.24 2.71
CA VAL A 298 20.90 -9.03 1.85
C VAL A 298 20.27 -10.31 1.31
N ARG A 299 21.09 -11.23 0.77
CA ARG A 299 20.60 -12.48 0.19
C ARG A 299 19.87 -13.34 1.22
N SER A 300 20.44 -13.49 2.41
CA SER A 300 19.85 -14.29 3.49
C SER A 300 18.53 -13.68 3.96
N THR A 301 18.46 -12.35 4.08
CA THR A 301 17.22 -11.64 4.42
C THR A 301 16.12 -11.86 3.39
N LEU A 302 16.43 -11.80 2.09
CA LEU A 302 15.45 -12.04 1.02
C LEU A 302 14.92 -13.49 1.06
N ILE A 303 15.78 -14.48 1.30
CA ILE A 303 15.37 -15.87 1.47
C ILE A 303 14.49 -16.04 2.72
N LEU A 304 14.84 -15.37 3.83
CA LEU A 304 14.05 -15.38 5.06
C LEU A 304 12.65 -14.82 4.81
N TYR A 305 12.53 -13.67 4.15
CA TYR A 305 11.23 -13.08 3.80
C TYR A 305 10.42 -13.96 2.84
N ALA A 306 11.08 -14.61 1.87
CA ALA A 306 10.42 -15.60 1.01
C ALA A 306 9.84 -16.76 1.83
N GLY A 307 10.64 -17.30 2.78
CA GLY A 307 10.21 -18.37 3.69
C GLY A 307 9.08 -17.95 4.62
N MET A 308 9.17 -16.77 5.25
CA MET A 308 8.10 -16.23 6.10
C MET A 308 6.80 -16.06 5.33
N THR A 309 6.88 -15.53 4.11
CA THR A 309 5.72 -15.35 3.23
C THR A 309 5.13 -16.70 2.79
N ALA A 310 5.98 -17.68 2.49
CA ALA A 310 5.54 -19.03 2.15
C ALA A 310 4.84 -19.73 3.32
N ILE A 311 5.35 -19.55 4.54
CA ILE A 311 4.74 -20.09 5.76
C ILE A 311 3.39 -19.41 6.00
N MET A 312 3.30 -18.09 5.89
CA MET A 312 2.04 -17.36 6.01
C MET A 312 1.01 -17.85 4.98
N LEU A 313 1.43 -18.02 3.72
CA LEU A 313 0.58 -18.59 2.67
C LEU A 313 0.13 -20.01 3.02
N ALA A 314 1.03 -20.88 3.48
CA ALA A 314 0.69 -22.26 3.84
C ALA A 314 -0.32 -22.32 5.00
N ILE A 315 -0.12 -21.51 6.04
CA ILE A 315 -1.08 -21.36 7.14
C ILE A 315 -2.42 -20.85 6.61
N PHE A 316 -2.41 -19.88 5.71
CA PHE A 316 -3.63 -19.32 5.17
C PHE A 316 -4.40 -20.33 4.30
N LEU A 317 -3.71 -21.09 3.45
CA LEU A 317 -4.31 -22.15 2.67
C LEU A 317 -4.90 -23.26 3.55
N CYS A 318 -4.21 -23.62 4.64
CA CYS A 318 -4.75 -24.53 5.65
C CYS A 318 -6.00 -23.94 6.30
N TYR A 319 -5.96 -22.67 6.70
CA TYR A 319 -7.12 -21.97 7.25
C TYR A 319 -8.32 -21.99 6.29
N LEU A 320 -8.10 -21.71 5.00
CA LEU A 320 -9.15 -21.76 3.98
C LEU A 320 -9.73 -23.16 3.76
N LYS A 321 -8.90 -24.20 3.90
CA LYS A 321 -9.35 -25.59 3.73
C LYS A 321 -10.14 -26.11 4.93
N PHE A 322 -9.80 -25.67 6.15
CA PHE A 322 -10.39 -26.20 7.39
C PHE A 322 -11.52 -25.34 7.97
N SER A 323 -11.61 -24.06 7.61
CA SER A 323 -12.67 -23.19 8.13
C SER A 323 -13.97 -23.41 7.34
N LYS A 324 -15.01 -23.93 8.03
CA LYS A 324 -16.33 -24.22 7.44
C LYS A 324 -17.18 -22.97 7.19
N HIS A 325 -16.88 -21.86 7.86
CA HIS A 325 -17.70 -20.64 7.87
C HIS A 325 -17.18 -19.52 6.95
N ILE A 326 -16.18 -19.78 6.10
CA ILE A 326 -15.56 -18.75 5.25
C ILE A 326 -16.58 -18.04 4.36
N ASN A 327 -17.51 -18.80 3.78
CA ASN A 327 -18.53 -18.28 2.87
C ASN A 327 -19.52 -17.34 3.56
N GLU A 328 -19.60 -17.36 4.89
CA GLU A 328 -20.45 -16.43 5.66
C GLU A 328 -19.82 -15.03 5.68
N TYR A 329 -18.48 -14.93 5.76
CA TYR A 329 -17.75 -13.67 5.78
C TYR A 329 -17.70 -12.98 4.40
N GLU A 330 -17.73 -13.76 3.31
CA GLU A 330 -17.75 -13.21 1.94
C GLU A 330 -19.13 -12.65 1.53
N LYS A 331 -20.18 -13.02 2.27
CA LYS A 331 -21.60 -12.72 2.00
C LYS A 331 -22.28 -11.74 2.97
N LEU A 332 -21.55 -11.17 3.94
CA LEU A 332 -22.14 -10.23 4.90
C LEU A 332 -22.86 -9.07 4.18
N PRO A 333 -24.03 -8.65 4.69
CA PRO A 333 -25.10 -8.13 3.85
C PRO A 333 -24.78 -6.74 3.29
N VAL A 334 -25.12 -6.58 2.01
CA VAL A 334 -25.51 -5.30 1.46
C VAL A 334 -26.79 -4.94 2.20
N ASP A 335 -26.77 -3.91 3.06
CA ASP A 335 -28.02 -3.27 3.49
C ASP A 335 -28.78 -2.93 2.21
N SER A 336 -29.83 -3.69 1.93
CA SER A 336 -30.74 -3.51 0.80
C SER A 336 -31.21 -2.06 0.87
N ASP A 337 -30.97 -1.30 -0.19
CA ASP A 337 -31.55 0.04 -0.35
C ASP A 337 -33.09 -0.04 -0.58
N ASP A 338 -33.76 -1.08 -0.05
CA ASP A 338 -35.21 -1.32 -0.19
C ASP A 338 -36.05 -0.41 0.73
N ASP A 339 -35.42 0.46 1.53
CA ASP A 339 -36.10 1.56 2.22
C ASP A 339 -36.15 2.84 1.34
N VAL A 340 -36.33 2.69 0.02
CA VAL A 340 -36.98 3.76 -0.74
C VAL A 340 -38.46 3.63 -0.46
N ASP A 341 -38.85 4.34 0.60
CA ASP A 341 -40.21 4.64 0.99
C ASP A 341 -41.01 5.10 -0.25
N ASP A 342 -41.82 4.18 -0.79
CA ASP A 342 -42.80 4.43 -1.86
C ASP A 342 -44.02 5.22 -1.31
N SER A 343 -43.84 6.00 -0.24
CA SER A 343 -44.90 6.68 0.51
C SER A 343 -45.14 8.14 0.09
N ASP A 344 -44.28 8.75 -0.73
CA ASP A 344 -44.48 10.13 -1.20
C ASP A 344 -45.21 10.25 -2.56
N ALA A 345 -45.63 9.14 -3.19
CA ALA A 345 -46.34 9.19 -4.47
C ALA A 345 -47.87 9.29 -4.36
N ASN A 346 -48.46 9.35 -3.14
CA ASN A 346 -49.91 9.25 -2.97
C ASN A 346 -50.60 10.41 -2.24
N ASP A 347 -49.89 11.47 -1.83
CA ASP A 347 -50.54 12.62 -1.16
C ASP A 347 -50.69 13.87 -2.06
N ASP A 348 -49.96 13.96 -3.17
CA ASP A 348 -50.08 15.10 -4.10
C ASP A 348 -51.31 15.06 -5.01
N ASN A 349 -52.01 13.92 -5.09
CA ASN A 349 -53.22 13.79 -5.92
C ASN A 349 -54.54 14.07 -5.17
N LYS A 350 -54.47 14.45 -3.89
CA LYS A 350 -55.66 14.77 -3.08
C LYS A 350 -55.95 16.26 -2.94
N HIS A 351 -54.98 17.12 -3.24
CA HIS A 351 -55.14 18.58 -3.13
C HIS A 351 -55.53 19.31 -4.44
N ILE A 352 -55.59 18.63 -5.58
CA ILE A 352 -55.92 19.25 -6.88
C ILE A 352 -57.41 19.10 -7.27
N ASN A 353 -58.23 18.35 -6.51
CA ASN A 353 -59.65 18.13 -6.83
C ASN A 353 -60.66 18.98 -6.02
N ASN A 354 -60.21 19.96 -5.22
CA ASN A 354 -61.10 20.81 -4.42
C ASN A 354 -61.10 22.31 -4.81
N LEU A 355 -60.71 22.64 -6.05
CA LEU A 355 -60.95 23.96 -6.64
C LEU A 355 -61.58 23.81 -8.03
N LYS A 356 -62.88 23.49 -8.05
CA LYS A 356 -63.80 23.81 -9.14
C LYS A 356 -65.13 24.27 -8.55
#